data_AF-A0A968ALG1-F1
#
_entry.id   AF-A0A968ALG1-F1
#
_cell.length_a   1.000
_cell.length_b   1.000
_cell.length_c   1.000
_cell.angle_alpha   90.00
_cell.angle_beta   90.00
_cell.angle_gamma   90.00
#
_symmetry.space_group_name_H-M   'P 1'
#
loop_
_entity.id
_entity.type
_entity.pdbx_description
1 polymer ?
#
loop_
_entity_poly.entity_id
_entity_poly.type
_entity_poly.pdbx_seq_one_letter_code
_entity_poly.pdbx_strand_id
1 'polypeptide(L)' 'QDFDKKFRIGPHLPKERLENIKNIMRSGKSLPPVKLYQIKNEYYVLDGNHRIAAANELGYG' A
#
# COMPACT_ATOMS: atom_id res chain seq x y z
N GLN A 1 -7.67 10.71 -7.58
CA GLN A 1 -7.29 10.11 -6.28
C GLN A 1 -7.24 8.62 -6.51
N ASP A 2 -6.07 7.99 -6.31
CA ASP A 2 -5.86 6.62 -6.76
C ASP A 2 -6.31 5.56 -5.76
N PHE A 3 -6.34 5.94 -4.49
CA PHE A 3 -6.67 5.10 -3.35
C PHE A 3 -7.80 5.70 -2.52
N ASP A 4 -8.73 4.89 -2.04
CA ASP A 4 -9.69 5.31 -1.00
C ASP A 4 -9.02 5.36 0.39
N LYS A 5 -9.78 5.77 1.42
CA LYS A 5 -9.29 5.83 2.81
C LYS A 5 -8.85 4.46 3.38
N LYS A 6 -9.19 3.36 2.70
CA LYS A 6 -8.83 1.98 3.06
C LYS A 6 -7.69 1.45 2.17
N PHE A 7 -7.03 2.32 1.40
CA PHE A 7 -5.97 1.97 0.46
C PHE A 7 -6.43 1.01 -0.65
N ARG A 8 -7.70 1.06 -1.06
CA ARG A 8 -8.18 0.30 -2.21
C ARG A 8 -7.95 1.09 -3.49
N ILE A 9 -7.35 0.44 -4.48
CA ILE A 9 -7.15 1.02 -5.81
C ILE A 9 -8.51 1.18 -6.52
N GLY A 10 -8.73 2.34 -7.14
CA GLY A 10 -9.93 2.59 -7.94
C GLY A 10 -10.08 1.61 -9.12
N PRO A 11 -11.32 1.25 -9.51
CA PRO A 11 -11.56 0.18 -10.49
C PRO A 11 -10.97 0.44 -11.88
N HIS A 12 -10.73 1.71 -12.25
CA HIS A 12 -10.18 2.12 -13.55
C HIS A 12 -8.65 2.22 -13.57
N LEU A 13 -7.97 1.96 -12.46
CA LEU A 13 -6.53 2.16 -12.35
C LEU A 13 -5.74 0.87 -12.57
N PRO A 14 -4.54 0.95 -13.19
CA PRO A 14 -3.69 -0.20 -13.39
C PRO A 14 -3.31 -0.87 -12.06
N LYS A 15 -3.52 -2.19 -11.98
CA LYS A 15 -3.18 -3.00 -10.80
C LYS A 15 -1.80 -3.67 -10.89
N GLU A 16 -1.10 -3.53 -12.01
CA GLU A 16 0.18 -4.20 -12.26
C GLU A 16 1.20 -3.95 -11.13
N ARG A 17 1.35 -2.68 -10.70
CA ARG A 17 2.24 -2.33 -9.60
C ARG A 17 1.83 -2.98 -8.28
N LEU A 18 0.53 -3.05 -8.01
CA LEU A 18 -0.01 -3.70 -6.81
C LEU A 18 0.29 -5.19 -6.82
N GLU A 19 0.00 -5.87 -7.93
CA GLU A 19 0.25 -7.30 -8.07
C GLU A 19 1.74 -7.63 -7.98
N ASN A 20 2.62 -6.82 -8.58
CA ASN A 20 4.06 -7.00 -8.44
C ASN A 20 4.51 -6.89 -6.96
N ILE A 21 4.00 -5.91 -6.23
CA ILE A 21 4.30 -5.75 -4.81
C ILE A 21 3.77 -6.94 -3.99
N LYS A 22 2.57 -7.44 -4.29
CA LYS A 22 2.01 -8.65 -3.64
C LYS A 22 2.89 -9.87 -3.89
N ASN A 23 3.42 -10.04 -5.10
CA ASN A 23 4.32 -11.13 -5.43
C ASN A 23 5.64 -11.04 -4.64
N ILE A 24 6.23 -9.84 -4.54
CA ILE A 24 7.43 -9.61 -3.72
C ILE A 24 7.14 -9.96 -2.24
N MET A 25 6.03 -9.48 -1.68
CA MET A 25 5.62 -9.77 -0.30
C MET A 25 5.40 -11.27 -0.06
N ARG A 26 4.70 -11.97 -0.95
CA ARG A 26 4.47 -13.43 -0.87
C ARG A 26 5.77 -14.22 -0.96
N SER A 27 6.74 -13.74 -1.73
CA SER A 27 8.07 -14.36 -1.80
C SER A 27 8.95 -14.11 -0.56
N GLY A 28 8.44 -13.40 0.45
CA GLY A 28 9.18 -13.08 1.68
C GLY A 28 10.31 -12.08 1.47
N LYS A 29 10.40 -11.45 0.30
CA LYS A 29 11.39 -10.42 0.01
C LYS A 29 11.03 -9.14 0.73
N SER A 30 12.04 -8.51 1.33
CA SER A 30 11.86 -7.22 1.99
C SER A 30 11.53 -6.12 0.97
N LEU A 31 10.63 -5.22 1.37
CA LEU A 31 10.28 -4.03 0.63
C LEU A 31 10.76 -2.79 1.40
N PRO A 32 11.04 -1.68 0.71
CA PRO A 32 11.35 -0.43 1.40
C PRO A 32 10.18 -0.03 2.32
N PRO A 33 10.48 0.60 3.47
CA PRO A 33 9.45 1.02 4.42
C PRO A 33 8.48 2.02 3.78
N VAL A 34 7.30 2.13 4.37
CA VAL A 34 6.37 3.22 4.04
C VAL A 34 6.86 4.51 4.70
N LYS A 35 6.65 5.64 4.05
CA LYS A 35 6.92 6.95 4.66
C LYS A 35 5.61 7.53 5.12
N LEU A 36 5.54 7.87 6.41
CA LEU A 36 4.38 8.50 7.02
C LEU A 36 4.74 9.91 7.44
N TYR A 37 3.75 10.80 7.46
CA TYR A 37 3.81 12.07 8.17
C TYR A 37 2.69 12.11 9.22
N GLN A 38 2.97 12.75 10.34
CA GLN A 38 2.03 12.85 11.45
C GLN A 38 1.46 14.27 11.51
N ILE A 39 0.14 14.37 11.62
CA ILE A 39 -0.55 15.61 11.97
C ILE A 39 -1.40 15.32 13.21
N LYS A 40 -1.13 16.05 14.29
CA LYS A 40 -1.74 15.79 15.61
C LYS A 40 -1.54 14.30 16.00
N ASN A 41 -2.64 13.54 16.10
CA ASN A 41 -2.64 12.15 16.54
C ASN A 41 -2.94 11.18 15.38
N GLU A 42 -2.84 11.63 14.14
CA GLU A 42 -3.12 10.82 12.96
C GLU A 42 -1.88 10.71 12.05
N TYR A 43 -1.72 9.55 11.43
CA TYR A 43 -0.68 9.28 10.45
C TYR A 43 -1.26 9.27 9.05
N TYR A 44 -0.51 9.88 8.13
CA TYR A 44 -0.85 10.00 6.73
C TYR A 44 0.31 9.47 5.89
N VAL A 45 -0.02 8.83 4.78
CA VAL A 45 0.99 8.17 3.93
C VAL A 45 1.59 9.18 2.98
N LEU A 46 2.88 9.43 3.13
CA LEU A 46 3.68 10.22 2.20
C LEU A 46 4.15 9.38 1.01
N ASP A 47 4.57 8.13 1.26
CA ASP A 47 4.96 7.16 0.23
C ASP A 47 4.61 5.74 0.66
N GLY A 48 4.24 4.90 -0.32
CA GLY A 48 4.01 3.48 -0.12
C GLY A 48 2.55 3.03 -0.12
N ASN A 49 1.63 3.82 -0.68
CA ASN A 49 0.20 3.46 -0.79
C ASN A 49 -0.04 2.04 -1.36
N HIS A 50 0.69 1.66 -2.41
CA HIS A 50 0.58 0.33 -3.01
C HIS A 50 1.08 -0.80 -2.08
N ARG A 51 2.06 -0.51 -1.21
CA ARG A 51 2.55 -1.48 -0.21
C ARG A 51 1.53 -1.69 0.89
N ILE A 52 0.86 -0.63 1.33
CA ILE A 52 -0.23 -0.73 2.31
C ILE A 52 -1.43 -1.46 1.70
N ALA A 53 -1.80 -1.14 0.46
CA ALA A 53 -2.84 -1.84 -0.27
C ALA A 53 -2.54 -3.35 -0.39
N ALA A 54 -1.31 -3.70 -0.77
CA ALA A 54 -0.87 -5.09 -0.86
C ALA A 54 -0.92 -5.81 0.49
N ALA A 55 -0.42 -5.17 1.56
CA ALA A 55 -0.48 -5.71 2.92
C ALA A 55 -1.93 -5.93 3.39
N ASN A 56 -2.83 -4.98 3.11
CA ASN A 56 -4.24 -5.09 3.44
C ASN A 56 -4.92 -6.25 2.70
N GLU A 57 -4.65 -6.44 1.41
CA GLU A 57 -5.20 -7.57 0.62
C GLU A 57 -4.63 -8.92 1.04
N LEU A 58 -3.42 -8.96 1.59
CA LEU A 58 -2.77 -10.18 2.09
C LEU A 58 -3.06 -10.47 3.57
N GLY A 59 -3.68 -9.54 4.29
CA GLY A 59 -3.98 -9.68 5.72
C GLY A 59 -2.76 -9.47 6.63
N TYR A 60 -1.80 -8.65 6.22
CA TYR A 60 -0.60 -8.31 7.00
C TYR A 60 -0.73 -7.02 7.83
N GLY A 61 -1.86 -6.32 7.72
CA GLY A 61 -2.16 -5.07 8.43
C GLY A 61 -2.89 -5.27 9.75
#